data_AF-A0A8T5TE14-F1
#
_entry.id   AF-A0A8T5TE14-F1
#
_cell.length_a   1.000
_cell.length_b   1.000
_cell.length_c   1.000
_cell.angle_alpha   90.00
_cell.angle_beta   90.00
_cell.angle_gamma   90.00
#
_symmetry.space_group_name_H-M   'P 1'
#
loop_
_entity.id
_entity.type
_entity.pdbx_description
1 polymer ?
#
loop_
_entity_poly.entity_id
_entity_poly.type
_entity_poly.pdbx_seq_one_letter_code
_entity_poly.pdbx_strand_id
1 'polypeptide(L)'
;MKVVIFNGSPRKEGNTHQCLQMVIKELENAGIECEYIWIGMDKIQGCISCYQCAKNQDKRCGVKTDKLNEYLEKMIEADGIILGSPTYFADMSARMKALIERAGFVAKLNGGLLKRKVGAAVVAVRRAGATHVFSSMNFFFLISQMFVVGSSYWNLGIGLNPGDVMNDGE
;
A
#
# COMPACT_ATOMS: atom_id res chain seq x y z
N MET A 1 4.95 7.47 -16.97
CA MET A 1 5.02 6.55 -15.82
C MET A 1 3.82 6.80 -14.95
N LYS A 2 3.23 5.76 -14.37
CA LYS A 2 2.09 5.85 -13.47
C LYS A 2 2.40 5.21 -12.12
N VAL A 3 2.06 5.89 -11.04
CA VAL A 3 2.17 5.37 -9.66
C VAL A 3 0.79 5.30 -9.05
N VAL A 4 0.43 4.15 -8.50
CA VAL A 4 -0.79 3.99 -7.69
C VAL A 4 -0.44 4.07 -6.21
N ILE A 5 -1.23 4.85 -5.46
CA ILE A 5 -0.99 5.15 -4.06
C ILE A 5 -2.19 4.70 -3.24
N PHE A 6 -1.98 3.82 -2.26
CA PHE A 6 -3.03 3.31 -1.39
C PHE A 6 -2.93 3.90 0.02
N ASN A 7 -3.99 4.57 0.48
CA ASN A 7 -4.13 5.00 1.86
C ASN A 7 -5.01 4.02 2.66
N GLY A 8 -4.37 3.25 3.54
CA GLY A 8 -5.00 2.30 4.45
C GLY A 8 -5.58 2.87 5.74
N SER A 9 -5.47 4.19 5.97
CA SER A 9 -6.01 4.85 7.16
C SER A 9 -7.52 4.95 7.12
N PRO A 10 -8.26 4.65 8.21
CA PRO A 10 -9.69 4.93 8.27
C PRO A 10 -10.01 6.43 8.29
N ARG A 11 -9.02 7.29 8.56
CA ARG A 11 -9.15 8.75 8.43
C ARG A 11 -8.70 9.15 7.03
N LYS A 12 -9.64 9.59 6.18
CA LYS A 12 -9.40 10.00 4.79
C LYS A 12 -8.31 11.06 4.68
N GLU A 13 -8.33 12.03 5.59
CA GLU A 13 -7.43 13.20 5.63
C GLU A 13 -6.56 13.21 6.90
N GLY A 14 -6.22 12.03 7.43
CA GLY A 14 -5.35 11.87 8.59
C GLY A 14 -3.85 11.97 8.26
N ASN A 15 -2.98 11.66 9.23
CA ASN A 15 -1.53 11.75 9.06
C ASN A 15 -0.97 10.91 7.91
N THR A 16 -1.47 9.67 7.71
CA THR A 16 -1.08 8.86 6.54
C THR A 16 -1.39 9.58 5.22
N HIS A 17 -2.53 10.27 5.13
CA HIS A 17 -2.85 11.06 3.94
C HIS A 17 -1.84 12.18 3.75
N GLN A 18 -1.55 12.95 4.80
CA GLN A 18 -0.60 14.06 4.72
C GLN A 18 0.79 13.60 4.25
N CYS A 19 1.33 12.50 4.81
CA CYS A 19 2.60 11.93 4.35
C CYS A 19 2.55 11.51 2.87
N LEU A 20 1.45 10.87 2.44
CA LEU A 20 1.29 10.46 1.04
C LEU A 20 1.18 11.66 0.09
N GLN A 21 0.51 12.74 0.50
CA GLN A 21 0.42 13.96 -0.31
C GLN A 21 1.78 14.61 -0.53
N MET A 22 2.69 14.58 0.46
CA MET A 22 4.07 15.04 0.28
C MET A 22 4.77 14.25 -0.84
N VAL A 23 4.65 12.93 -0.83
CA VAL A 23 5.27 12.07 -1.86
C VAL A 23 4.62 12.31 -3.23
N ILE A 24 3.29 12.41 -3.29
CA ILE A 24 2.55 12.67 -4.53
C ILE A 24 3.00 13.98 -5.15
N LYS A 25 3.12 15.04 -4.35
CA LYS A 25 3.59 16.35 -4.84
C LYS A 25 4.96 16.25 -5.51
N GLU A 26 5.92 15.53 -4.91
CA GLU A 26 7.25 15.36 -5.50
C GLU A 26 7.22 14.52 -6.79
N LEU A 27 6.38 13.48 -6.84
CA LEU A 27 6.19 12.68 -8.06
C LEU A 27 5.56 13.51 -9.18
N GLU A 28 4.53 14.30 -8.88
CA GLU A 28 3.87 15.18 -9.85
C GLU A 28 4.82 16.28 -10.35
N ASN A 29 5.64 16.87 -9.47
CA ASN A 29 6.71 17.81 -9.85
C ASN A 29 7.72 17.17 -10.82
N ALA A 30 7.95 15.86 -10.70
CA ALA A 30 8.79 15.09 -11.63
C ALA A 30 8.04 14.63 -12.90
N GLY A 31 6.79 15.04 -13.10
CA GLY A 31 5.97 14.68 -14.26
C GLY A 31 5.44 13.24 -14.22
N ILE A 32 5.37 12.61 -13.05
CA ILE A 32 4.84 11.25 -12.86
C ILE A 32 3.35 11.32 -12.51
N GLU A 33 2.53 10.55 -13.24
CA GLU A 33 1.11 10.45 -12.98
C GLU A 33 0.85 9.69 -11.67
N CYS A 34 0.06 10.28 -10.78
CA CYS A 34 -0.30 9.68 -9.49
C CYS A 34 -1.80 9.36 -9.43
N GLU A 35 -2.12 8.11 -9.09
CA GLU A 35 -3.49 7.69 -8.81
C GLU A 35 -3.65 7.38 -7.32
N TYR A 36 -4.34 8.25 -6.60
CA TYR A 36 -4.58 8.11 -5.16
C TYR A 36 -5.88 7.35 -4.84
N ILE A 37 -5.77 6.30 -4.04
CA ILE A 37 -6.88 5.43 -3.64
C ILE A 37 -6.96 5.38 -2.12
N TRP A 38 -8.09 5.82 -1.58
CA TRP A 38 -8.39 5.67 -0.17
C TRP A 38 -9.21 4.40 0.08
N ILE A 39 -8.57 3.38 0.67
CA ILE A 39 -9.22 2.09 0.98
C ILE A 39 -9.80 2.03 2.40
N GLY A 40 -9.60 3.08 3.20
CA GLY A 40 -9.76 3.06 4.65
C GLY A 40 -11.14 2.70 5.19
N MET A 41 -12.20 2.93 4.43
CA MET A 41 -13.57 2.56 4.81
C MET A 41 -14.12 1.37 4.01
N ASP A 42 -13.38 0.90 3.00
CA ASP A 42 -13.81 -0.27 2.23
C ASP A 42 -13.70 -1.54 3.08
N LYS A 43 -14.62 -2.47 2.82
CA LYS A 43 -14.62 -3.79 3.44
C LYS A 43 -13.86 -4.76 2.53
N ILE A 44 -12.54 -4.74 2.61
CA ILE A 44 -11.68 -5.72 1.95
C ILE A 44 -11.46 -6.88 2.93
N GLN A 45 -11.90 -8.08 2.57
CA GLN A 45 -11.64 -9.26 3.37
C GLN A 45 -10.27 -9.87 3.05
N GLY A 46 -9.67 -10.55 4.04
CA GLY A 46 -8.42 -11.29 3.87
C GLY A 46 -8.54 -12.50 2.95
N CYS A 47 -7.42 -13.13 2.64
CA CYS A 47 -7.43 -14.33 1.78
C CYS A 47 -8.13 -15.50 2.48
N ILE A 48 -9.04 -16.18 1.78
CA ILE A 48 -9.76 -17.37 2.29
C ILE A 48 -9.17 -18.70 1.77
N SER A 49 -7.99 -18.65 1.14
CA SER A 49 -7.28 -19.84 0.63
C SER A 49 -8.13 -20.76 -0.27
N CYS A 50 -9.02 -20.20 -1.09
CA CYS A 50 -9.88 -20.97 -1.99
C CYS A 50 -9.20 -21.40 -3.30
N TYR A 51 -7.99 -20.90 -3.57
CA TYR A 51 -7.17 -21.19 -4.76
C TYR A 51 -7.81 -20.93 -6.14
N GLN A 52 -8.96 -20.25 -6.20
CA GLN A 52 -9.63 -19.95 -7.48
C GLN A 52 -8.76 -19.12 -8.42
N CYS A 53 -7.94 -18.20 -7.90
CA CYS A 53 -7.00 -17.42 -8.71
C CYS A 53 -5.88 -18.27 -9.34
N ALA A 54 -5.47 -19.37 -8.71
CA ALA A 54 -4.53 -20.32 -9.28
C ALA A 54 -5.20 -21.14 -10.40
N LYS A 55 -6.45 -21.55 -10.18
CA LYS A 55 -7.22 -22.35 -11.15
C LYS A 55 -7.59 -21.54 -12.39
N ASN A 56 -8.07 -20.32 -12.20
CA ASN A 56 -8.66 -19.53 -13.28
C ASN A 56 -7.62 -18.85 -14.17
N GLN A 57 -6.43 -18.52 -13.62
CA GLN A 57 -5.36 -17.81 -14.33
C GLN A 57 -5.83 -16.54 -15.07
N ASP A 58 -6.84 -15.86 -14.51
CA ASP A 58 -7.51 -14.69 -15.11
C ASP A 58 -7.05 -13.37 -14.49
N LYS A 59 -5.96 -13.39 -13.70
CA LYS A 59 -5.43 -12.25 -12.94
C LYS A 59 -6.41 -11.66 -11.91
N ARG A 60 -7.43 -12.41 -11.51
CA ARG A 60 -8.44 -11.96 -10.53
C ARG A 60 -8.49 -12.86 -9.30
N CYS A 61 -8.93 -12.27 -8.19
CA CYS A 61 -9.31 -13.01 -7.00
C CYS A 61 -10.70 -13.63 -7.20
N GLY A 62 -10.88 -14.87 -6.72
CA GLY A 62 -12.18 -15.56 -6.75
C GLY A 62 -13.23 -14.94 -5.82
N VAL A 63 -12.80 -14.15 -4.83
CA VAL A 63 -13.70 -13.32 -4.03
C VAL A 63 -14.04 -12.06 -4.83
N LYS A 64 -15.32 -11.91 -5.19
CA LYS A 64 -15.84 -10.83 -6.05
C LYS A 64 -16.77 -9.85 -5.33
N THR A 65 -16.95 -10.01 -4.02
CA THR A 65 -17.89 -9.21 -3.21
C THR A 65 -17.31 -7.90 -2.70
N ASP A 66 -16.04 -7.61 -3.02
CA ASP A 66 -15.35 -6.38 -2.65
C ASP A 66 -14.49 -5.84 -3.80
N LYS A 67 -13.94 -4.64 -3.60
CA LYS A 67 -13.20 -3.87 -4.60
C LYS A 67 -11.77 -4.35 -4.86
N LEU A 68 -11.34 -5.47 -4.27
CA LEU A 68 -9.95 -5.91 -4.40
C LEU A 68 -9.53 -6.08 -5.87
N ASN A 69 -10.41 -6.62 -6.72
CA ASN A 69 -10.08 -6.82 -8.12
C ASN A 69 -9.86 -5.49 -8.87
N GLU A 70 -10.61 -4.44 -8.54
CA GLU A 70 -10.41 -3.10 -9.10
C GLU A 70 -9.05 -2.51 -8.65
N TYR A 71 -8.68 -2.74 -7.38
CA TYR A 71 -7.39 -2.28 -6.85
C TYR A 71 -6.21 -3.03 -7.45
N LEU A 72 -6.34 -4.34 -7.60
CA LEU A 72 -5.32 -5.17 -8.23
C LEU A 72 -5.10 -4.79 -9.70
N GLU A 73 -6.16 -4.49 -10.44
CA GLU A 73 -6.05 -4.01 -11.83
C GLU A 73 -5.18 -2.75 -11.92
N LYS A 74 -5.44 -1.76 -11.05
CA LYS A 74 -4.62 -0.54 -10.96
C LYS A 74 -3.17 -0.82 -10.55
N MET A 75 -2.94 -1.79 -9.66
CA MET A 75 -1.57 -2.24 -9.31
C MET A 75 -0.84 -2.89 -10.49
N ILE A 76 -1.56 -3.62 -11.35
CA ILE A 76 -1.00 -4.27 -12.55
C ILE A 76 -0.65 -3.23 -13.61
N GLU A 77 -1.49 -2.21 -13.80
CA GLU A 77 -1.29 -1.14 -14.78
C GLU A 77 -0.18 -0.16 -14.39
N ALA A 78 -0.01 0.12 -13.09
CA ALA A 78 0.96 1.09 -12.61
C ALA A 78 2.42 0.61 -12.73
N ASP A 79 3.35 1.52 -12.97
CA ASP A 79 4.80 1.26 -12.93
C ASP A 79 5.33 1.22 -11.48
N GLY A 80 4.70 1.99 -10.59
CA GLY A 80 5.03 2.07 -9.18
C GLY A 80 3.82 1.91 -8.25
N ILE A 81 4.07 1.42 -7.04
CA ILE A 81 3.05 1.19 -6.01
C ILE A 81 3.54 1.79 -4.69
N ILE A 82 2.73 2.67 -4.10
CA ILE A 82 2.98 3.21 -2.76
C ILE A 82 1.91 2.68 -1.81
N LEU A 83 2.35 2.08 -0.70
CA LEU A 83 1.47 1.60 0.37
C LEU A 83 1.61 2.50 1.59
N GLY A 84 0.55 3.23 1.91
CA GLY A 84 0.47 4.09 3.09
C GLY A 84 -0.42 3.49 4.17
N SER A 85 0.09 3.35 5.40
CA SER A 85 -0.70 2.81 6.51
C SER A 85 -0.47 3.56 7.82
N PRO A 86 -1.50 3.72 8.67
CA PRO A 86 -1.29 4.04 10.07
C PRO A 86 -0.73 2.82 10.82
N THR A 87 -0.08 3.07 11.94
CA THR A 87 0.34 2.03 12.89
C THR A 87 -0.77 1.74 13.90
N TYR A 88 -1.42 0.60 13.79
CA TYR A 88 -2.43 0.11 14.74
C TYR A 88 -1.93 -1.17 15.41
N PHE A 89 -1.81 -1.14 16.75
CA PHE A 89 -1.29 -2.26 17.54
C PHE A 89 0.05 -2.81 16.99
N ALA A 90 0.95 -1.89 16.64
CA ALA A 90 2.27 -2.19 16.08
C ALA A 90 2.28 -2.89 14.70
N ASP A 91 1.16 -2.89 13.97
CA ASP A 91 1.08 -3.36 12.59
C ASP A 91 0.30 -2.39 11.70
N MET A 92 0.28 -2.65 10.40
CA MET A 92 -0.53 -1.93 9.41
C MET A 92 -2.04 -2.08 9.71
N SER A 93 -2.85 -1.21 9.12
CA SER A 93 -4.30 -1.40 9.18
C SER A 93 -4.72 -2.75 8.57
N ALA A 94 -5.73 -3.39 9.17
CA ALA A 94 -6.23 -4.69 8.71
C ALA A 94 -6.64 -4.69 7.22
N ARG A 95 -7.08 -3.54 6.70
CA ARG A 95 -7.46 -3.38 5.28
C ARG A 95 -6.24 -3.36 4.37
N MET A 96 -5.16 -2.69 4.79
CA MET A 96 -3.90 -2.75 4.07
C MET A 96 -3.37 -4.18 4.05
N LYS A 97 -3.45 -4.88 5.19
CA LYS A 97 -3.05 -6.30 5.27
C LYS A 97 -3.88 -7.18 4.32
N ALA A 98 -5.21 -7.02 4.30
CA ALA A 98 -6.09 -7.75 3.40
C ALA A 98 -5.80 -7.48 1.91
N LEU A 99 -5.50 -6.23 1.56
CA LEU A 99 -5.08 -5.85 0.20
C LEU A 99 -3.81 -6.62 -0.20
N ILE A 100 -2.73 -6.53 0.59
CA ILE A 100 -1.44 -7.16 0.24
C ILE A 100 -1.52 -8.68 0.22
N GLU A 101 -2.30 -9.31 1.11
CA GLU A 101 -2.48 -10.76 1.13
C GLU A 101 -3.08 -11.27 -0.17
N ARG A 102 -4.21 -10.69 -0.58
CA ARG A 102 -4.93 -11.17 -1.77
C ARG A 102 -4.27 -10.70 -3.06
N ALA A 103 -3.84 -9.43 -3.14
CA ALA A 103 -3.13 -8.93 -4.32
C ALA A 103 -1.82 -9.70 -4.55
N GLY A 104 -1.03 -9.91 -3.50
CA GLY A 104 0.22 -10.68 -3.57
C GLY A 104 0.00 -12.12 -3.97
N PHE A 105 -1.02 -12.79 -3.42
CA PHE A 105 -1.32 -14.18 -3.75
C PHE A 105 -1.77 -14.35 -5.21
N VAL A 106 -2.70 -13.50 -5.68
CA VAL A 106 -3.13 -13.50 -7.09
C VAL A 106 -1.93 -13.22 -8.00
N ALA A 107 -1.16 -12.17 -7.72
CA ALA A 107 -0.01 -11.78 -8.52
C ALA A 107 1.03 -12.90 -8.62
N LYS A 108 1.38 -13.55 -7.51
CA LYS A 108 2.36 -14.64 -7.47
C LYS A 108 1.90 -15.84 -8.32
N LEU A 109 0.63 -16.23 -8.19
CA LEU A 109 0.07 -17.39 -8.87
C LEU A 109 -0.26 -17.16 -10.35
N ASN A 110 -0.28 -15.91 -10.80
CA ASN A 110 -0.56 -15.51 -12.18
C ASN A 110 0.72 -15.02 -12.89
N GLY A 111 1.84 -15.70 -12.68
CA GLY A 111 3.11 -15.42 -13.37
C GLY A 111 3.97 -14.29 -12.76
N GLY A 112 3.58 -13.74 -11.62
CA GLY A 112 4.29 -12.63 -10.97
C GLY A 112 3.93 -11.28 -11.59
N LEU A 113 2.67 -10.90 -11.49
CA LEU A 113 2.12 -9.70 -12.13
C LEU A 113 2.75 -8.38 -11.67
N LEU A 114 3.37 -8.37 -10.49
CA LEU A 114 4.00 -7.18 -9.90
C LEU A 114 5.52 -7.16 -10.03
N LYS A 115 6.12 -8.15 -10.71
CA LYS A 115 7.58 -8.23 -10.88
C LYS A 115 8.14 -6.97 -11.54
N ARG A 116 9.30 -6.52 -11.07
CA ARG A 116 10.07 -5.38 -11.61
C ARG A 116 9.36 -4.02 -11.55
N LYS A 117 8.22 -3.93 -10.85
CA LYS A 117 7.61 -2.64 -10.49
C LYS A 117 8.37 -2.00 -9.35
N VAL A 118 8.18 -0.70 -9.16
CA VAL A 118 8.77 0.06 -8.07
C VAL A 118 7.82 0.06 -6.86
N GLY A 119 8.35 -0.10 -5.64
CA GLY A 119 7.58 -0.13 -4.41
C GLY A 119 8.12 0.82 -3.34
N ALA A 120 7.25 1.54 -2.65
CA ALA A 120 7.61 2.31 -1.46
C ALA A 120 6.54 2.20 -0.36
N ALA A 121 6.98 2.02 0.88
CA ALA A 121 6.11 2.04 2.06
C ALA A 121 6.14 3.42 2.70
N VAL A 122 5.01 3.90 3.20
CA VAL A 122 4.89 5.16 3.97
C VAL A 122 4.06 4.87 5.22
N VAL A 123 4.56 5.25 6.40
CA VAL A 123 3.93 4.91 7.68
C VAL A 123 3.68 6.15 8.51
N ALA A 124 2.46 6.29 9.03
CA ALA A 124 2.18 7.27 10.08
C ALA A 124 2.07 6.56 11.44
N VAL A 125 2.64 7.15 12.48
CA VAL A 125 2.68 6.58 13.84
C VAL A 125 2.52 7.65 14.90
N ARG A 126 2.00 7.30 16.08
CA ARG A 126 1.97 8.21 17.23
C ARG A 126 3.27 8.16 18.05
N ARG A 127 3.81 6.96 18.26
CA ARG A 127 4.98 6.69 19.13
C ARG A 127 5.85 5.57 18.56
N ALA A 128 5.46 4.32 18.77
CA ALA A 128 6.26 3.13 18.45
C ALA A 128 5.52 2.16 17.51
N GLY A 129 6.25 1.18 16.97
CA GLY A 129 5.71 0.10 16.13
C GLY A 129 5.83 0.36 14.62
N ALA A 130 6.15 1.58 14.20
CA ALA A 130 6.22 1.96 12.79
C ALA A 130 7.24 1.15 11.98
N THR A 131 8.35 0.74 12.61
CA THR A 131 9.41 -0.07 11.99
C THR A 131 8.92 -1.45 11.58
N HIS A 132 8.04 -2.07 12.39
CA HIS A 132 7.40 -3.33 12.05
C HIS A 132 6.46 -3.16 10.86
N VAL A 133 5.61 -2.12 10.88
CA VAL A 133 4.73 -1.78 9.76
C VAL A 133 5.50 -1.59 8.45
N PHE A 134 6.55 -0.77 8.50
CA PHE A 134 7.43 -0.49 7.36
C PHE A 134 8.06 -1.76 6.82
N SER A 135 8.61 -2.61 7.70
CA SER A 135 9.20 -3.89 7.33
C SER A 135 8.18 -4.83 6.69
N SER A 136 7.00 -4.98 7.29
CA SER A 136 5.94 -5.85 6.78
C SER A 136 5.45 -5.43 5.39
N MET A 137 5.32 -4.13 5.11
CA MET A 137 5.00 -3.66 3.76
C MET A 137 6.17 -3.87 2.78
N ASN A 138 7.42 -3.68 3.22
CA ASN A 138 8.58 -3.96 2.36
C ASN A 138 8.74 -5.44 2.03
N PHE A 139 8.40 -6.35 2.94
CA PHE A 139 8.40 -7.79 2.64
C PHE A 139 7.42 -8.14 1.51
N PHE A 140 6.28 -7.45 1.42
CA PHE A 140 5.36 -7.62 0.29
C PHE A 140 6.00 -7.23 -1.04
N PHE A 141 6.74 -6.12 -1.10
CA PHE A 141 7.45 -5.72 -2.32
C PHE A 141 8.55 -6.72 -2.68
N LEU A 142 9.36 -7.12 -1.70
CA LEU A 142 10.49 -8.04 -1.90
C LEU A 142 10.04 -9.42 -2.38
N ILE A 143 9.04 -10.02 -1.75
CA ILE A 143 8.51 -11.33 -2.18
C ILE A 143 7.83 -11.24 -3.56
N SER A 144 7.37 -10.05 -3.96
CA SER A 144 6.80 -9.76 -5.28
C SER A 144 7.85 -9.44 -6.35
N GLN A 145 9.14 -9.46 -6.01
CA GLN A 145 10.28 -9.13 -6.89
C GLN A 145 10.19 -7.69 -7.44
N MET A 146 9.77 -6.77 -6.59
CA MET A 146 9.73 -5.34 -6.88
C MET A 146 11.05 -4.67 -6.45
N PHE A 147 11.36 -3.53 -7.06
CA PHE A 147 12.44 -2.66 -6.61
C PHE A 147 11.93 -1.79 -5.46
N VAL A 148 12.51 -1.95 -4.26
CA VAL A 148 12.14 -1.16 -3.09
C VAL A 148 12.93 0.14 -3.09
N VAL A 149 12.24 1.28 -3.07
CA VAL A 149 12.86 2.61 -3.00
C VAL A 149 12.98 3.03 -1.54
N GLY A 150 14.20 3.28 -1.11
CA GLY A 150 14.51 3.85 0.19
C GLY A 150 14.44 5.38 0.20
N SER A 151 14.74 5.97 1.35
CA SER A 151 14.95 7.41 1.53
C SER A 151 16.23 7.62 2.35
N SER A 152 16.62 8.87 2.62
CA SER A 152 17.73 9.21 3.51
C SER A 152 17.54 8.65 4.93
N TYR A 153 16.29 8.42 5.32
CA TYR A 153 15.88 7.69 6.51
C TYR A 153 14.67 6.80 6.22
N TRP A 154 14.07 6.14 7.21
CA TRP A 154 12.83 5.38 6.99
C TRP A 154 11.64 6.32 6.75
N ASN A 155 10.72 5.91 5.86
CA ASN A 155 9.55 6.69 5.44
C ASN A 155 8.44 6.72 6.52
N LEU A 156 8.75 7.31 7.68
CA LEU A 156 7.91 7.34 8.86
C LEU A 156 7.55 8.79 9.18
N GLY A 157 6.32 9.05 9.58
CA GLY A 157 5.89 10.35 10.10
C GLY A 157 5.16 10.20 11.44
N ILE A 158 5.47 11.09 12.37
CA ILE A 158 4.99 11.06 13.75
C ILE A 158 3.84 12.05 13.95
N GLY A 159 2.69 11.58 14.44
CA GLY A 159 1.56 12.44 14.76
C GLY A 159 0.35 11.70 15.36
N LEU A 160 -0.37 12.34 16.28
CA LEU A 160 -1.55 11.77 16.96
C LEU A 160 -2.86 12.16 16.26
N ASN A 161 -3.08 13.47 16.15
CA ASN A 161 -4.25 14.08 15.53
C ASN A 161 -3.99 14.31 14.05
N PRO A 162 -5.04 14.39 13.21
CA PRO A 162 -4.89 14.74 11.80
C PRO A 162 -4.09 16.04 11.64
N GLY A 163 -3.03 15.98 10.84
CA GLY A 163 -2.16 17.14 10.56
C GLY A 163 -0.94 17.26 11.47
N ASP A 164 -0.89 16.54 12.60
CA ASP A 164 0.26 16.62 13.52
C ASP A 164 1.59 16.30 12.84
N VAL A 165 1.58 15.41 11.84
CA VAL A 165 2.78 15.02 11.08
C VAL A 165 3.41 16.16 10.28
N MET A 166 2.68 17.25 10.05
CA MET A 166 3.24 18.46 9.42
C MET A 166 4.16 19.24 10.37
N ASN A 167 4.08 18.95 11.67
CA ASN A 167 4.92 19.53 12.71
C ASN A 167 5.92 18.50 13.25
N ASP A 168 6.09 17.38 12.57
CA ASP A 168 7.15 16.43 12.88
C ASP A 168 8.50 17.09 12.61
N GLY A 169 9.32 17.21 13.65
CA GLY A 169 10.60 17.91 13.61
C GLY A 169 11.80 17.00 13.41
N GLU A 170 11.55 15.69 13.34
CA GLU A 170 12.55 14.67 13.00
C GLU A 170 12.64 14.48 11.48
#